data_AF-A0A1T1BZV1-F1
#
_entry.id   AF-A0A1T1BZV1-F1
#
_cell.length_a   1.000
_cell.length_b   1.000
_cell.length_c   1.000
_cell.angle_alpha   90.00
_cell.angle_beta   90.00
_cell.angle_gamma   90.00
#
_symmetry.space_group_name_H-M   'P 1'
#
loop_
_entity.id
_entity.type
_entity.pdbx_description
1 polymer ?
#
loop_
_entity_poly.entity_id
_entity_poly.type
_entity_poly.pdbx_seq_one_letter_code
_entity_poly.pdbx_strand_id
1 'polypeptide(L)' 'MIVAPKTNPEFTATPNSTILCNGDATGSITVVIDPNKGASPYIIDVVNTTTSTSYGTKTTVCQLVFIL' A
#
# COMPACT_ATOMS: atom_id res chain seq x y z
N MET A 1 30.72 16.82 -4.06
CA MET A 1 29.46 16.42 -3.39
C MET A 1 28.78 15.42 -4.28
N ILE A 2 28.72 14.14 -3.88
CA ILE A 2 28.04 13.12 -4.69
C ILE A 2 26.57 13.16 -4.29
N VAL A 3 25.71 13.57 -5.22
CA VAL A 3 24.27 13.50 -5.05
C VAL A 3 23.85 12.09 -5.43
N ALA A 4 23.30 11.35 -4.45
CA ALA A 4 22.72 10.04 -4.72
C ALA A 4 21.55 10.22 -5.72
N PRO A 5 21.41 9.35 -6.72
CA PRO A 5 20.29 9.40 -7.64
C PRO A 5 18.98 9.29 -6.85
N LYS A 6 18.00 10.15 -7.18
CA LYS A 6 16.66 10.03 -6.66
C LYS A 6 16.13 8.65 -7.04
N THR A 7 15.96 7.80 -6.04
CA THR A 7 15.36 6.47 -6.22
C THR A 7 13.90 6.59 -5.84
N ASN A 8 13.00 6.32 -6.79
CA ASN A 8 11.58 6.26 -6.51
C ASN A 8 11.30 5.06 -5.60
N PRO A 9 10.39 5.19 -4.62
CA PRO A 9 9.92 4.04 -3.86
C PRO A 9 9.16 3.10 -4.80
N GLU A 10 9.45 1.82 -4.65
CA GLU A 10 8.76 0.76 -5.38
C GLU A 10 7.90 -0.01 -4.39
N PHE A 11 6.64 -0.25 -4.77
CA PHE A 11 5.70 -1.01 -3.96
C PHE A 11 4.94 -2.00 -4.83
N THR A 12 4.58 -3.12 -4.23
CA THR A 12 3.69 -4.12 -4.83
C THR A 12 2.46 -4.26 -3.95
N ALA A 13 1.27 -4.14 -4.53
CA ALA A 13 0.00 -4.37 -3.85
C ALA A 13 -0.60 -5.68 -4.36
N THR A 14 -0.80 -6.64 -3.45
CA THR A 14 -1.39 -7.95 -3.77
C THR A 14 -2.66 -8.15 -2.95
N PRO A 15 -3.81 -8.43 -3.58
CA PRO A 15 -5.01 -8.83 -2.85
C PRO A 15 -4.81 -10.24 -2.27
N ASN A 16 -5.02 -10.44 -0.97
CA ASN A 16 -4.87 -11.76 -0.34
C ASN A 16 -6.19 -12.54 -0.26
N SER A 17 -7.33 -11.89 -0.43
CA SER A 17 -8.64 -12.55 -0.37
C SER A 17 -9.47 -12.31 -1.61
N THR A 18 -10.38 -13.25 -1.86
CA THR A 18 -11.45 -13.12 -2.85
C THR A 18 -12.33 -11.97 -2.42
N ILE A 19 -12.19 -10.82 -3.06
CA ILE A 19 -13.12 -9.70 -2.91
C ILE A 19 -14.43 -10.19 -3.50
N LEU A 20 -15.33 -10.68 -2.63
CA LEU A 20 -16.67 -11.05 -3.03
C LEU A 20 -17.31 -9.76 -3.53
N CYS A 21 -17.61 -9.69 -4.83
CA CYS A 21 -18.21 -8.55 -5.50
C CYS A 21 -19.67 -8.33 -5.03
N ASN A 22 -19.88 -8.03 -3.74
CA ASN A 22 -21.18 -7.78 -3.12
C ASN A 22 -21.10 -6.82 -1.90
N GLY A 23 -19.97 -6.13 -1.69
CA GLY A 23 -19.84 -5.15 -0.59
C GLY A 23 -19.49 -5.76 0.77
N ASP A 24 -18.95 -6.98 0.80
CA ASP A 24 -18.43 -7.61 2.01
C ASP A 24 -17.05 -7.06 2.39
N ALA A 25 -16.90 -6.66 3.66
CA ALA A 25 -15.67 -6.12 4.26
C ALA A 25 -14.70 -7.24 4.71
N THR A 26 -14.51 -8.24 3.85
CA THR A 26 -13.57 -9.35 4.08
C THR A 26 -12.37 -9.29 3.15
N GLY A 27 -12.19 -8.17 2.44
CA GLY A 27 -11.07 -7.95 1.56
C GLY A 27 -9.78 -7.79 2.36
N SER A 28 -8.64 -8.21 1.82
CA SER A 28 -7.36 -7.74 2.35
C SER A 28 -6.38 -7.49 1.24
N ILE A 29 -5.60 -6.43 1.38
CA ILE A 29 -4.51 -6.07 0.46
C ILE A 29 -3.22 -6.03 1.26
N THR A 30 -2.23 -6.79 0.81
CA THR A 30 -0.86 -6.66 1.28
C THR A 30 -0.11 -5.70 0.38
N VAL A 31 0.44 -4.65 0.98
CA VAL A 31 1.37 -3.71 0.34
C VAL A 31 2.77 -4.01 0.86
N VAL A 32 3.65 -4.42 -0.06
CA VAL A 32 5.08 -4.62 0.20
C VAL A 32 5.84 -3.46 -0.42
N ILE A 33 6.67 -2.79 0.36
CA ILE A 33 7.57 -1.74 -0.13
C ILE A 33 8.98 -2.31 -0.14
N ASP A 34 9.73 -2.10 -1.23
CA ASP A 34 11.14 -2.49 -1.25
C ASP A 34 11.95 -1.56 -0.31
N PRO A 35 12.50 -2.08 0.80
CA PRO A 35 13.25 -1.27 1.76
C PRO A 35 14.56 -0.72 1.19
N ASN A 36 15.01 -1.24 0.04
CA ASN A 36 16.22 -0.77 -0.66
C ASN A 36 15.92 0.36 -1.66
N LYS A 37 14.64 0.68 -1.89
CA LYS A 37 14.18 1.69 -2.87
C LYS A 37 13.40 2.79 -2.16
N GLY A 38 13.89 4.01 -2.28
CA GLY A 38 13.31 5.20 -1.64
C GLY A 38 13.78 5.40 -0.21
N ALA A 39 13.29 6.47 0.43
CA ALA A 39 13.58 6.80 1.82
C ALA A 39 12.31 6.67 2.67
N SER A 40 12.38 5.79 3.67
CA SER A 40 11.38 5.69 4.75
C SER A 40 11.33 6.97 5.60
N PRO A 41 10.19 7.34 6.20
CA PRO A 41 8.93 6.59 6.32
C PRO A 41 7.92 6.83 5.19
N TYR A 42 7.14 5.79 4.86
CA TYR A 42 6.10 5.85 3.84
C TYR A 42 4.71 5.93 4.44
N ILE A 43 3.89 6.82 3.90
CA ILE A 43 2.46 6.92 4.19
C ILE A 43 1.72 6.27 3.04
N ILE A 44 1.00 5.18 3.31
CA ILE A 44 0.17 4.48 2.32
C ILE A 44 -1.28 4.79 2.62
N ASP A 45 -2.01 5.28 1.63
CA ASP A 45 -3.46 5.48 1.68
C ASP A 45 -4.11 4.55 0.66
N VAL A 46 -5.08 3.75 1.10
CA VAL A 46 -5.80 2.84 0.21
C VAL A 46 -7.19 3.40 -0.04
N VAL A 47 -7.41 3.82 -1.28
CA VAL A 47 -8.69 4.38 -1.73
C VAL A 47 -9.29 3.53 -2.84
N ASN A 48 -10.56 3.20 -2.69
CA ASN A 48 -11.38 2.73 -3.80
C ASN A 48 -11.75 3.93 -4.67
N THR A 49 -11.22 4.01 -5.89
CA THR A 49 -11.54 5.11 -6.81
C THR A 49 -12.92 4.95 -7.48
N THR A 50 -13.53 3.77 -7.41
CA THR A 50 -14.88 3.52 -7.95
C THR A 50 -15.97 3.96 -6.99
N THR A 51 -15.80 3.72 -5.68
CA THR A 51 -16.78 4.08 -4.64
C THR A 51 -16.34 5.26 -3.78
N SER A 52 -15.19 5.88 -4.08
CA SER A 52 -14.56 6.94 -3.28
C SER A 52 -14.42 6.57 -1.79
N THR A 53 -14.24 5.29 -1.50
CA THR A 53 -14.12 4.77 -0.14
C THR A 53 -12.65 4.73 0.25
N SER A 54 -12.24 5.49 1.26
CA SER A 54 -10.91 5.30 1.87
C SER A 54 -10.99 4.21 2.91
N TYR A 55 -10.12 3.22 2.79
CA TYR A 55 -9.96 2.14 3.76
C TYR A 55 -8.92 2.47 4.83
N GLY A 56 -8.44 3.71 4.83
CA GLY A 56 -7.56 4.27 5.82
C GLY A 56 -6.13 4.40 5.35
N THR A 57 -5.40 5.14 6.18
CA THR A 57 -4.01 5.50 5.96
C THR A 57 -3.13 4.84 7.01
N LYS A 58 -1.95 4.38 6.62
CA LYS A 58 -1.00 3.70 7.52
C LYS A 58 0.42 4.07 7.16
N THR A 59 1.23 4.24 8.20
CA THR A 59 2.66 4.51 8.07
C THR A 59 3.44 3.23 8.29
N THR A 60 4.28 2.82 7.34
CA THR A 60 5.11 1.61 7.47
C THR A 60 6.51 1.81 6.91
N VAL A 61 7.38 0.87 7.27
CA VAL A 61 8.78 0.81 6.85
C VAL A 61 9.17 -0.51 6.17
N CYS A 62 8.25 -1.48 6.05
CA CYS A 62 8.59 -2.81 5.50
C CYS A 62 7.42 -3.56 4.84
N GLN A 63 6.29 -3.71 5.52
CA GLN A 63 5.10 -4.37 4.97
C GLN A 63 3.85 -3.87 5.67
N LEU A 64 2.73 -3.87 4.96
CA LEU A 64 1.46 -3.46 5.52
C LEU A 64 0.30 -4.29 4.97
N VAL A 65 -0.62 -4.69 5.85
CA VAL A 65 -1.84 -5.41 5.48
C VAL A 65 -3.03 -4.52 5.82
N PHE A 66 -3.82 -4.17 4.81
CA PHE A 66 -5.12 -3.54 5.00
C PHE A 66 -6.19 -4.62 4.99
N ILE A 67 -7.09 -4.58 5.97
CA ILE A 67 -8.32 -5.36 5.99
C ILE A 67 -9.42 -4.38 5.57
N LEU A 68 -10.16 -4.74 4.53
CA LEU A 68 -11.12 -3.93 3.79
C LEU A 68 -12.52 -4.45 4.02
#